data_AF-N2AV96-F1
#
_entry.id   AF-N2AV96-F1
#
_cell.length_a   1.000
_cell.length_b   1.000
_cell.length_c   1.000
_cell.angle_alpha   90.00
_cell.angle_beta   90.00
_cell.angle_gamma   90.00
#
_symmetry.space_group_name_H-M   'P 1'
#
loop_
_entity.id
_entity.type
_entity.pdbx_description
1 polymer ?
#
loop_
_entity_poly.entity_id
_entity_poly.type
_entity_poly.pdbx_seq_one_letter_code
_entity_poly.pdbx_strand_id
1 'polypeptide(L)' 'MSDFLMKPKIDFAFKEIMESEKARTGFLAAVLKLDPHDIKETHILNSNLRKIYEATGYP' A
#
# COMPACT_ATOMS: atom_id res chain seq x y z
N MET A 1 -6.13 -24.33 -0.62
CA MET A 1 -6.57 -23.26 0.30
C MET A 1 -5.56 -22.14 0.20
N SER A 2 -5.94 -21.01 -0.41
CA SER A 2 -5.08 -19.84 -0.49
C SER A 2 -5.05 -19.18 0.89
N ASP A 3 -4.02 -19.47 1.67
CA ASP A 3 -3.71 -18.69 2.86
C ASP A 3 -3.44 -17.25 2.39
N PHE A 4 -4.46 -16.40 2.51
CA PHE A 4 -4.31 -14.99 2.21
C PHE A 4 -3.18 -14.44 3.06
N LEU A 5 -2.13 -13.94 2.40
CA LEU A 5 -0.93 -13.39 3.04
C LEU A 5 -1.27 -12.26 4.02
N MET A 6 -2.40 -11.57 3.82
CA MET A 6 -2.90 -10.54 4.71
C MET A 6 -4.40 -10.70 4.96
N LYS A 7 -4.76 -10.95 6.22
CA LYS A 7 -6.16 -10.87 6.66
C LYS A 7 -6.61 -9.40 6.64
N PRO A 8 -7.90 -9.07 6.41
CA PRO A 8 -8.36 -7.69 6.29
C PRO A 8 -7.98 -6.77 7.46
N LYS A 9 -7.96 -7.30 8.69
CA LYS A 9 -7.50 -6.55 9.88
C LYS A 9 -6.01 -6.20 9.84
N ILE A 10 -5.20 -7.08 9.27
CA ILE A 10 -3.76 -6.86 9.07
C ILE A 10 -3.57 -5.78 8.01
N ASP A 11 -4.34 -5.79 6.92
CA ASP A 11 -4.30 -4.76 5.87
C ASP A 11 -4.62 -3.35 6.40
N PHE A 12 -5.63 -3.21 7.27
CA PHE A 12 -5.96 -1.90 7.87
C PHE A 12 -4.83 -1.34 8.73
N ALA A 13 -4.34 -2.12 9.70
CA ALA A 13 -3.25 -1.67 10.57
C ALA A 13 -1.96 -1.40 9.77
N PHE A 14 -1.70 -2.20 8.74
CA PHE A 14 -0.54 -2.01 7.88
C PHE A 14 -0.63 -0.71 7.08
N LYS A 15 -1.82 -0.36 6.56
CA LYS A 15 -2.06 0.94 5.90
C LYS A 15 -1.78 2.10 6.85
N GLU A 16 -2.31 2.06 8.08
CA GLU A 16 -2.06 3.12 9.07
C GLU A 16 -0.56 3.26 9.40
N ILE A 17 0.17 2.15 9.53
CA ILE A 17 1.62 2.19 9.76
C ILE A 17 2.35 2.78 8.56
N MET A 18 1.93 2.44 7.33
CA MET A 18 2.55 2.95 6.11
C MET A 18 2.35 4.44 5.90
N GLU A 19 1.34 5.09 6.49
CA GLU A 19 1.19 6.56 6.47
C GLU A 19 2.39 7.27 7.12
N SER A 20 3.02 6.66 8.13
CA SER A 20 4.25 7.17 8.71
C SER A 20 5.41 7.04 7.73
N GLU A 21 5.93 8.16 7.25
CA GLU A 21 7.07 8.19 6.31
C GLU A 21 8.29 7.45 6.86
N LYS A 22 8.62 7.63 8.14
CA LYS A 22 9.75 6.92 8.77
C LYS A 22 9.56 5.41 8.77
N ALA A 23 8.36 4.94 9.12
CA ALA A 23 8.06 3.51 9.14
C ALA A 23 8.07 2.92 7.72
N ARG A 24 7.47 3.65 6.76
CA ARG A 24 7.43 3.27 5.34
C ARG A 24 8.83 3.18 4.74
N THR A 25 9.68 4.18 4.96
CA THR A 25 11.06 4.18 4.49
C THR A 25 11.85 3.01 5.09
N GLY A 26 11.75 2.78 6.39
CA GLY A 26 12.43 1.65 7.05
C GLY A 26 11.95 0.28 6.54
N PHE A 27 10.63 0.12 6.35
CA PHE A 27 10.05 -1.09 5.80
C PHE A 27 10.51 -1.34 4.36
N LEU A 28 10.43 -0.31 3.50
CA LEU A 28 10.87 -0.42 2.10
C LEU A 28 12.36 -0.69 1.98
N ALA A 29 13.21 -0.06 2.80
CA ALA A 29 14.64 -0.34 2.85
C ALA A 29 14.93 -1.82 3.17
N ALA A 30 14.25 -2.38 4.18
CA ALA A 30 14.40 -3.78 4.54
C ALA A 30 13.95 -4.74 3.43
N VAL A 31 12.82 -4.48 2.79
CA VAL A 31 12.28 -5.32 1.70
C VAL A 31 13.15 -5.25 0.44
N LEU A 32 13.63 -4.06 0.08
CA LEU A 32 14.44 -3.81 -1.11
C LEU A 32 15.93 -4.10 -0.89
N LYS A 33 16.35 -4.39 0.35
CA LYS A 33 17.75 -4.57 0.75
C LYS A 33 18.62 -3.36 0.40
N LEU A 34 18.09 -2.16 0.67
CA LEU A 34 18.75 -0.88 0.48
C LEU A 34 19.07 -0.24 1.83
N ASP A 35 20.06 0.64 1.85
CA ASP A 35 20.24 1.53 3.00
C ASP A 35 19.05 2.53 3.04
N PRO A 36 18.42 2.78 4.20
CA PRO A 36 17.36 3.78 4.32
C PRO A 36 17.77 5.17 3.82
N HIS A 37 19.06 5.53 3.91
CA HIS A 37 19.61 6.80 3.45
C HIS A 37 19.70 6.89 1.91
N ASP A 38 19.65 5.77 1.19
CA ASP A 38 19.61 5.75 -0.27
C ASP A 38 18.19 6.00 -0.83
N ILE A 39 17.17 5.94 0.03
CA ILE A 39 15.78 6.22 -0.35
C ILE A 39 15.55 7.73 -0.35
N LYS A 40 15.38 8.30 -1.55
CA LYS A 40 15.18 9.74 -1.72
C LYS A 40 13.80 10.23 -1.29
N GLU A 41 12.75 9.51 -1.70
CA GLU A 41 11.36 9.84 -1.39
C GLU A 41 10.47 8.60 -1.45
N THR A 42 9.33 8.65 -0.78
CA THR A 42 8.32 7.59 -0.82
C THR A 42 6.93 8.19 -0.90
N HIS A 43 6.11 7.72 -1.84
CA HIS A 43 4.75 8.21 -2.08
C HIS A 43 3.74 7.07 -1.96
N ILE A 44 2.66 7.29 -1.19
CA ILE A 44 1.52 6.39 -1.16
C ILE A 44 0.60 6.77 -2.31
N LEU A 45 0.41 5.85 -3.26
CA LEU A 45 -0.56 6.04 -4.33
C LEU A 45 -1.97 5.85 -3.77
N ASN A 46 -2.92 6.64 -4.26
CA ASN A 46 -4.32 6.55 -3.85
C ASN A 46 -4.84 5.12 -4.07
N SER A 47 -5.16 4.43 -2.97
CA SER A 47 -5.63 3.04 -2.95
C SER A 47 -7.14 2.92 -3.16
N ASN A 48 -7.85 4.04 -3.28
CA ASN A 48 -9.22 4.03 -3.77
C ASN A 48 -9.16 3.58 -5.23
N LEU A 49 -9.40 2.29 -5.46
CA LEU A 49 -9.84 1.79 -6.75
C LEU A 49 -10.98 2.69 -7.19
N ARG A 50 -10.73 3.56 -8.18
CA ARG A 50 -11.79 4.29 -8.86
C ARG A 50 -12.81 3.23 -9.25
N LYS A 51 -14.00 3.24 -8.65
CA LYS A 51 -15.12 2.46 -9.16
C LYS A 51 -15.30 2.94 -10.58
N ILE A 52 -14.84 2.16 -11.54
CA ILE A 52 -15.19 2.36 -12.95
C ILE A 52 -16.68 2.00 -12.96
N TYR A 53 -17.54 2.99 -12.71
CA TYR A 53 -18.94 2.84 -13.04
C TYR A 53 -18.97 2.75 -14.55
N GLU A 54 -19.05 1.55 -15.10
CA GLU A 54 -19.59 1.36 -16.43
C GLU A 54 -21.03 1.88 -16.35
N ALA A 55 -21.24 3.12 -16.77
CA ALA A 55 -22.55 3.59 -17.12
C ALA A 55 -22.99 2.85 -18.38
N THR A 56 -23.37 1.58 -18.25
CA THR A 56 -24.23 0.92 -19.24
C THR A 56 -25.64 1.47 -19.04
N GLY A 57 -25.80 2.73 -19.44
CA GLY A 57 -27.07 3.41 -19.57
C GLY A 57 -27.33 3.66 -21.05
N TYR A 58 -27.77 2.64 -21.77
CA TYR A 58 -28.65 2.83 -22.92
C TYR A 58 -29.76 1.78 -22.84
N PRO A 59 -31.05 2.17 -22.87
CA PRO A 59 -32.15 1.22 -22.98
C PRO A 59 -32.13 0.47 -24.32
#